data_AF-A0A7W2NJY4-F1
#
_entry.id   AF-A0A7W2NJY4-F1
#
_cell.length_a   1.000
_cell.length_b   1.000
_cell.length_c   1.000
_cell.angle_alpha   90.00
_cell.angle_beta   90.00
_cell.angle_gamma   90.00
#
_symmetry.space_group_name_H-M   'P 1'
#
loop_
_entity.id
_entity.type
_entity.pdbx_description
1 polymer ?
#
loop_
_entity_poly.entity_id
_entity_poly.type
_entity_poly.pdbx_seq_one_letter_code
_entity_poly.pdbx_strand_id
1 'polypeptide(L)'
;MKISKKLSEWQQENLIDAAIVEKINEYESHASKPIALWVVGGLGVFAVIVGIVSVIASNWQQTPAWVKLFAALLICLCVATALYRVARRNDNTTKRFWVQELLVIFYYGFVLAAMALIGQTYQLGGGLNKLFLAWTLATIPLVLLGRGKFLATLWMIGIGITYFLNIEVLYDVLEKITQSEFYSNITAGSLCVLTPVLFILVSRIPWLYKNRPLFSEAFSTWSWFAIILMGWFSQFFWYDNANLNGSVINYITLICFLAVVVLVLLIPKLYANGPEEMHLAMRIVLITVLVLSAVGAYFWQNDSSHLIGALSNLVYLCVLGWAALKIKSIGFFNTVTALICLRIIAIYLEVFGTMFDTGIGLIIGGVLTLFIAWWWFKKSDALASRLTMAGDA
;
A
#
# COMPACT_ATOMS: atom_id res chain seq x y z
N MET A 1 8.17 -13.12 -17.20
CA MET A 1 8.72 -14.00 -18.25
C MET A 1 7.55 -14.50 -19.08
N LYS A 2 7.49 -14.21 -20.39
CA LYS A 2 6.29 -14.49 -21.21
C LYS A 2 6.05 -16.00 -21.27
N ILE A 3 4.85 -16.45 -20.89
CA ILE A 3 4.40 -17.85 -20.90
C ILE A 3 4.65 -18.50 -22.27
N SER A 4 4.51 -17.74 -23.36
CA SER A 4 4.80 -18.18 -24.72
C SER A 4 6.23 -18.74 -24.89
N LYS A 5 7.22 -18.16 -24.22
CA LYS A 5 8.62 -18.61 -24.29
C LYS A 5 8.84 -19.91 -23.53
N LYS A 6 8.16 -20.08 -22.39
CA LYS A 6 8.20 -21.34 -21.63
C LYS A 6 7.45 -22.46 -22.34
N LEU A 7 6.32 -22.16 -22.98
CA LEU A 7 5.59 -23.14 -23.78
C LEU A 7 6.42 -23.63 -24.97
N SER A 8 7.17 -22.75 -25.64
CA SER A 8 8.10 -23.16 -26.69
C SER A 8 9.29 -23.97 -26.16
N GLU A 9 9.85 -23.61 -25.00
CA GLU A 9 10.93 -24.38 -24.35
C GLU A 9 10.41 -25.78 -23.94
N TRP A 10 9.22 -25.87 -23.37
CA TRP A 10 8.61 -27.16 -22.98
C TRP A 10 8.17 -28.02 -24.17
N GLN A 11 7.80 -27.40 -25.29
CA GLN A 11 7.53 -28.11 -26.54
C GLN A 11 8.84 -28.64 -27.16
N GLN A 12 9.93 -27.86 -27.10
CA GLN A 12 11.25 -28.29 -27.58
C GLN A 12 11.82 -29.46 -26.77
N GLU A 13 11.53 -29.50 -25.47
CA GLU A 13 11.90 -30.59 -24.56
C GLU A 13 10.93 -31.79 -24.59
N ASN A 14 9.98 -31.84 -25.54
CA ASN A 14 8.93 -32.88 -25.66
C ASN A 14 8.09 -33.11 -24.38
N LEU A 15 7.99 -32.11 -23.50
CA LEU A 15 7.21 -32.19 -22.26
C LEU A 15 5.70 -32.00 -22.50
N ILE A 16 5.33 -31.36 -23.61
CA ILE A 16 3.93 -31.08 -23.98
C ILE A 16 3.77 -31.04 -25.51
N ASP A 17 2.63 -31.57 -25.96
CA ASP A 17 2.24 -31.57 -27.38
C ASP A 17 1.78 -30.19 -27.88
N ALA A 18 1.92 -29.98 -29.19
CA ALA A 18 1.45 -28.78 -29.88
C ALA A 18 -0.04 -28.48 -29.62
N ALA A 19 -0.88 -29.52 -29.51
CA ALA A 19 -2.30 -29.38 -29.19
C ALA A 19 -2.56 -28.88 -27.76
N ILE A 20 -1.67 -29.17 -26.81
CA ILE A 20 -1.75 -28.66 -25.43
C ILE A 20 -1.28 -27.21 -25.38
N VAL A 21 -0.22 -26.88 -26.11
CA VAL A 21 0.27 -25.50 -26.25
C VAL A 21 -0.82 -24.59 -26.82
N GLU A 22 -1.55 -25.04 -27.84
CA GLU A 22 -2.64 -24.28 -28.44
C GLU A 22 -3.81 -24.06 -27.45
N LYS A 23 -4.23 -25.11 -26.71
CA LYS A 23 -5.25 -24.97 -25.66
C LYS A 23 -4.84 -24.05 -24.52
N ILE A 24 -3.57 -24.07 -24.11
CA ILE A 24 -3.06 -23.17 -23.07
C ILE A 24 -3.01 -21.73 -23.58
N ASN A 25 -2.60 -21.51 -24.83
CA ASN A 25 -2.60 -20.19 -25.44
C ASN A 25 -4.02 -19.65 -25.61
N GLU A 26 -4.98 -20.48 -26.02
CA GLU A 26 -6.39 -20.11 -26.14
C GLU A 26 -6.97 -19.75 -24.77
N TYR A 27 -6.69 -20.55 -23.74
CA TYR A 27 -7.06 -20.27 -22.35
C TYR A 27 -6.42 -18.96 -21.82
N GLU A 28 -5.11 -18.76 -22.03
CA GLU A 28 -4.40 -17.53 -21.63
C GLU A 28 -4.90 -16.30 -22.40
N SER A 29 -5.24 -16.44 -23.69
CA SER A 29 -5.80 -15.34 -24.48
C SER A 29 -7.14 -14.87 -23.91
N HIS A 30 -7.94 -15.79 -23.37
CA HIS A 30 -9.20 -15.49 -22.68
C HIS A 30 -9.00 -15.07 -21.21
N ALA A 31 -7.97 -15.56 -20.53
CA ALA A 31 -7.70 -15.29 -19.11
C ALA A 31 -6.83 -14.03 -18.89
N SER A 32 -6.12 -13.55 -19.90
CA SER A 32 -5.24 -12.40 -19.82
C SER A 32 -6.04 -11.13 -19.51
N LYS A 33 -6.11 -10.77 -18.23
CA LYS A 33 -6.59 -9.46 -17.80
C LYS A 33 -5.58 -8.45 -18.36
N PRO A 34 -5.98 -7.53 -19.25
CA PRO A 34 -5.04 -6.61 -19.85
C PRO A 34 -4.70 -5.51 -18.84
N ILE A 35 -3.76 -5.81 -17.94
CA ILE A 35 -3.23 -4.88 -16.94
C ILE A 35 -2.69 -3.63 -17.64
N ALA A 36 -2.09 -3.78 -18.83
CA ALA A 36 -1.65 -2.66 -19.65
C ALA A 36 -2.80 -1.71 -20.05
N LEU A 37 -3.96 -2.24 -20.48
CA LEU A 37 -5.13 -1.41 -20.79
C LEU A 37 -5.67 -0.69 -19.55
N TRP A 38 -5.55 -1.31 -18.38
CA TRP A 38 -5.91 -0.70 -17.10
C TRP A 38 -4.96 0.44 -16.71
N VAL A 39 -3.65 0.20 -16.76
CA VAL A 39 -2.64 1.20 -16.45
C VAL A 39 -2.76 2.37 -17.42
N VAL A 40 -2.83 2.11 -18.73
CA VAL A 40 -2.95 3.15 -19.76
C VAL A 40 -4.27 3.92 -19.63
N GLY A 41 -5.39 3.23 -19.40
CA GLY A 41 -6.69 3.88 -19.20
C GLY A 41 -6.71 4.79 -17.97
N GLY A 42 -6.20 4.30 -16.83
CA GLY A 42 -6.08 5.08 -15.60
C GLY A 42 -5.14 6.29 -15.77
N LEU A 43 -3.98 6.10 -16.41
CA LEU A 43 -3.03 7.17 -16.72
C LEU A 43 -3.65 8.20 -17.66
N GLY A 44 -4.43 7.77 -18.65
CA GLY A 44 -5.17 8.66 -19.54
C GLY A 44 -6.20 9.50 -18.79
N VAL A 45 -7.01 8.89 -17.91
CA VAL A 45 -7.95 9.61 -17.04
C VAL A 45 -7.24 10.63 -16.17
N PHE A 46 -6.12 10.25 -15.56
CA PHE A 46 -5.31 11.15 -14.74
C PHE A 46 -4.74 12.31 -15.57
N ALA A 47 -4.17 12.02 -16.74
CA ALA A 47 -3.65 13.03 -17.65
C ALA A 47 -4.73 14.01 -18.11
N VAL A 48 -5.97 13.56 -18.33
CA VAL A 48 -7.09 14.45 -18.68
C VAL A 48 -7.45 15.34 -17.48
N ILE A 49 -7.55 14.80 -16.26
CA ILE A 49 -7.84 15.60 -15.06
C ILE A 49 -6.75 16.68 -14.88
N VAL A 50 -5.48 16.27 -14.91
CA VAL A 50 -4.34 17.19 -14.76
C VAL A 50 -4.31 18.21 -15.90
N GLY A 51 -4.56 17.78 -17.14
CA GLY A 51 -4.62 18.66 -18.31
C GLY A 51 -5.71 19.71 -18.20
N ILE A 52 -6.93 19.33 -17.78
CA ILE A 52 -8.03 20.28 -17.54
C ILE A 52 -7.63 21.29 -16.46
N VAL A 53 -7.08 20.83 -15.34
CA VAL A 53 -6.61 21.71 -14.26
C VAL A 53 -5.52 22.67 -14.77
N SER A 54 -4.57 22.19 -15.56
CA SER A 54 -3.49 23.00 -16.14
C SER A 54 -4.00 24.06 -17.13
N VAL A 55 -4.96 23.72 -17.99
CA VAL A 55 -5.58 24.68 -18.91
C VAL A 55 -6.32 25.79 -18.13
N ILE A 56 -7.06 25.43 -17.08
CA ILE A 56 -7.76 26.40 -16.22
C ILE A 56 -6.74 27.28 -15.47
N ALA A 57 -5.66 26.69 -14.96
CA ALA A 57 -4.61 27.41 -14.24
C ALA A 57 -3.84 28.39 -15.14
N SER A 58 -3.52 28.02 -16.38
CA SER A 58 -2.81 28.90 -17.32
C SER A 58 -3.64 30.11 -17.76
N ASN A 59 -4.97 29.96 -17.85
CA ASN A 59 -5.89 31.04 -18.25
C ASN A 59 -6.61 31.69 -17.05
N TRP A 60 -6.02 31.56 -15.85
CA TRP A 60 -6.71 31.86 -14.61
C TRP A 60 -7.23 33.30 -14.51
N GLN A 61 -6.41 34.28 -14.88
CA GLN A 61 -6.76 35.70 -14.76
C GLN A 61 -7.79 36.14 -15.81
N GLN A 62 -7.78 35.50 -16.99
CA GLN A 62 -8.60 35.92 -18.13
C GLN A 62 -10.00 35.29 -18.10
N THR A 63 -10.17 34.17 -17.41
CA THR A 63 -11.44 33.43 -17.39
C THR A 63 -12.33 33.90 -16.22
N PRO A 64 -13.56 34.39 -16.47
CA PRO A 64 -14.48 34.77 -15.40
C PRO A 64 -14.83 33.58 -14.49
N ALA A 65 -15.08 33.86 -13.20
CA ALA A 65 -15.41 32.84 -12.20
C ALA A 65 -16.60 31.94 -12.60
N TRP A 66 -17.68 32.55 -13.13
CA TRP A 66 -18.88 31.82 -13.52
C TRP A 66 -18.60 30.82 -14.65
N VAL A 67 -17.71 31.14 -15.60
CA VAL A 67 -17.34 30.24 -16.72
C VAL A 67 -16.62 29.01 -16.18
N LYS A 68 -15.65 29.20 -15.26
CA LYS A 68 -14.90 28.10 -14.63
C LYS A 68 -15.82 27.13 -13.90
N LEU A 69 -16.72 27.68 -13.08
CA LEU A 69 -17.65 26.89 -12.27
C LEU A 69 -18.73 26.22 -13.12
N PHE A 70 -19.27 26.92 -14.12
CA PHE A 70 -20.23 26.34 -15.04
C PHE A 70 -19.62 25.19 -15.85
N ALA A 71 -18.40 25.36 -16.36
CA ALA A 71 -17.68 24.30 -17.07
C ALA A 71 -17.42 23.09 -16.17
N ALA A 72 -16.97 23.30 -14.93
CA ALA A 72 -16.76 22.21 -13.98
C ALA A 72 -18.06 21.46 -13.65
N LEU A 73 -19.16 22.17 -13.39
CA LEU A 73 -20.47 21.57 -13.16
C LEU A 73 -20.98 20.79 -14.39
N LEU A 74 -20.81 21.35 -15.59
CA LEU A 74 -21.22 20.71 -16.83
C LEU A 74 -20.44 19.41 -17.06
N ILE A 75 -19.12 19.42 -16.85
CA ILE A 75 -18.30 18.20 -16.96
C ILE A 75 -18.74 17.17 -15.92
N CYS A 76 -18.94 17.56 -14.66
CA CYS A 76 -19.48 16.67 -13.62
C CYS A 76 -20.82 16.04 -14.03
N LEU A 77 -21.74 16.84 -14.58
CA LEU A 77 -23.05 16.37 -15.02
C LEU A 77 -22.93 15.41 -16.22
N CYS A 78 -22.09 15.72 -17.20
CA CYS A 78 -21.83 14.84 -18.34
C CYS A 78 -21.26 13.49 -17.90
N VAL A 79 -20.30 13.49 -16.97
CA VAL A 79 -19.70 12.25 -16.46
C VAL A 79 -20.70 11.47 -15.61
N ALA A 80 -21.46 12.13 -14.73
CA ALA A 80 -22.47 11.49 -13.89
C ALA A 80 -23.58 10.85 -14.74
N THR A 81 -24.05 11.55 -15.78
CA THR A 81 -25.06 11.02 -16.72
C THR A 81 -24.51 9.88 -17.56
N ALA A 82 -23.27 9.96 -18.05
CA ALA A 82 -22.60 8.87 -18.75
C ALA A 82 -22.46 7.64 -17.84
N LEU A 83 -22.01 7.84 -16.60
CA LEU A 83 -21.89 6.78 -15.60
C LEU A 83 -23.25 6.14 -15.30
N TYR A 84 -24.31 6.93 -15.12
CA TYR A 84 -25.67 6.42 -14.91
C TYR A 84 -26.18 5.59 -16.10
N ARG A 85 -25.97 6.06 -17.33
CA ARG A 85 -26.34 5.33 -18.55
C ARG A 85 -25.59 4.00 -18.67
N VAL A 86 -24.29 4.01 -18.38
CA VAL A 86 -23.46 2.80 -18.37
C VAL A 86 -23.89 1.87 -17.24
N ALA A 87 -24.22 2.37 -16.05
CA ALA A 87 -24.67 1.57 -14.91
C ALA A 87 -26.06 0.94 -15.10
N ARG A 88 -26.97 1.59 -15.83
CA ARG A 88 -28.36 1.12 -16.04
C ARG A 88 -28.50 0.00 -17.09
N ARG A 89 -27.56 -0.15 -18.03
CA ARG A 89 -27.61 -1.27 -18.99
C ARG A 89 -27.58 -2.61 -18.24
N ASN A 90 -28.19 -3.67 -18.77
CA ASN A 90 -28.21 -5.00 -18.12
C ASN A 90 -27.16 -5.97 -18.67
N ASP A 91 -26.27 -5.49 -19.54
CA ASP A 91 -25.28 -6.31 -20.25
C ASP A 91 -23.98 -6.46 -19.44
N ASN A 92 -23.58 -7.69 -19.12
CA ASN A 92 -22.41 -8.02 -18.29
C ASN A 92 -21.10 -8.19 -19.09
N THR A 93 -20.88 -7.37 -20.13
CA THR A 93 -19.67 -7.44 -20.94
C THR A 93 -18.45 -6.81 -20.22
N THR A 94 -17.27 -7.45 -20.30
CA THR A 94 -15.98 -6.98 -19.71
C THR A 94 -15.63 -5.54 -20.09
N LYS A 95 -15.88 -5.15 -21.34
CA LYS A 95 -15.66 -3.78 -21.85
C LYS A 95 -16.47 -2.73 -21.07
N ARG A 96 -17.72 -3.04 -20.72
CA ARG A 96 -18.59 -2.13 -19.97
C ARG A 96 -18.07 -1.91 -18.56
N PHE A 97 -17.67 -2.98 -17.88
CA PHE A 97 -17.07 -2.89 -16.55
C PHE A 97 -15.83 -1.99 -16.57
N TRP A 98 -14.96 -2.15 -17.57
CA TRP A 98 -13.79 -1.28 -17.75
C TRP A 98 -14.17 0.20 -17.95
N VAL A 99 -15.12 0.51 -18.85
CA VAL A 99 -15.59 1.89 -19.06
C VAL A 99 -16.22 2.47 -17.78
N GLN A 100 -17.01 1.68 -17.06
CA GLN A 100 -17.64 2.09 -15.80
C GLN A 100 -16.56 2.46 -14.77
N GLU A 101 -15.54 1.64 -14.59
CA GLU A 101 -14.44 1.92 -13.65
C GLU A 101 -13.69 3.20 -14.03
N LEU A 102 -13.37 3.41 -15.31
CA LEU A 102 -12.74 4.65 -15.77
C LEU A 102 -13.60 5.89 -15.50
N LEU A 103 -14.90 5.82 -15.77
CA LEU A 103 -15.83 6.92 -15.47
C LEU A 103 -15.94 7.18 -13.97
N VAL A 104 -15.91 6.14 -13.15
CA VAL A 104 -15.91 6.27 -11.68
C VAL A 104 -14.62 6.95 -11.21
N ILE A 105 -13.46 6.55 -11.73
CA ILE A 105 -12.16 7.16 -11.40
C ILE A 105 -12.16 8.63 -11.80
N PHE A 106 -12.60 8.91 -13.04
CA PHE A 106 -12.68 10.27 -13.54
C PHE A 106 -13.61 11.11 -12.67
N TYR A 107 -14.82 10.61 -12.37
CA TYR A 107 -15.77 11.31 -11.52
C TYR A 107 -15.20 11.55 -10.11
N TYR A 108 -14.63 10.53 -9.48
CA TYR A 108 -14.07 10.61 -8.14
C TYR A 108 -12.95 11.66 -8.02
N GLY A 109 -11.99 11.63 -8.96
CA GLY A 109 -10.89 12.60 -8.99
C GLY A 109 -11.31 13.99 -9.45
N PHE A 110 -12.21 14.08 -10.42
CA PHE A 110 -12.68 15.37 -10.95
C PHE A 110 -13.55 16.12 -9.93
N VAL A 111 -14.31 15.43 -9.08
CA VAL A 111 -15.03 16.09 -7.96
C VAL A 111 -14.03 16.76 -7.00
N LEU A 112 -12.91 16.12 -6.67
CA LEU A 112 -11.86 16.75 -5.85
C LEU A 112 -11.28 17.99 -6.55
N ALA A 113 -10.96 17.87 -7.85
CA ALA A 113 -10.45 18.99 -8.65
C ALA A 113 -11.46 20.15 -8.72
N ALA A 114 -12.75 19.86 -8.89
CA ALA A 114 -13.82 20.86 -8.91
C ALA A 114 -13.97 21.56 -7.54
N MET A 115 -13.89 20.82 -6.44
CA MET A 115 -13.89 21.41 -5.09
C MET A 115 -12.66 22.32 -4.86
N ALA A 116 -11.48 21.89 -5.30
CA ALA A 116 -10.26 22.70 -5.25
C ALA A 116 -10.39 23.98 -6.10
N LEU A 117 -11.00 23.89 -7.29
CA LEU A 117 -11.28 25.02 -8.17
C LEU A 117 -12.21 26.05 -7.52
N ILE A 118 -13.25 25.59 -6.81
CA ILE A 118 -14.14 26.47 -6.02
C ILE A 118 -13.33 27.21 -4.95
N GLY A 119 -12.50 26.48 -4.20
CA GLY A 119 -11.64 27.05 -3.17
C GLY A 119 -10.71 28.14 -3.72
N GLN A 120 -10.06 27.89 -4.84
CA GLN A 120 -9.18 28.87 -5.49
C GLN A 120 -9.95 30.07 -6.08
N THR A 121 -11.12 29.84 -6.68
CA THR A 121 -11.91 30.90 -7.36
C THR A 121 -12.42 31.94 -6.37
N TYR A 122 -12.86 31.52 -5.19
CA TYR A 122 -13.35 32.40 -4.13
C TYR A 122 -12.30 32.71 -3.05
N GLN A 123 -11.04 32.31 -3.26
CA GLN A 123 -9.95 32.45 -2.29
C GLN A 123 -10.36 31.97 -0.88
N LEU A 124 -11.10 30.86 -0.81
CA LEU A 124 -11.48 30.26 0.46
C LEU A 124 -10.20 29.79 1.16
N GLY A 125 -9.82 30.44 2.25
CA GLY A 125 -8.65 30.10 3.08
C GLY A 125 -8.81 28.78 3.85
N GLY A 126 -9.61 27.83 3.36
CA GLY A 126 -9.78 26.52 3.98
C GLY A 126 -8.54 25.64 3.77
N GLY A 127 -8.08 24.99 4.83
CA GLY A 127 -6.99 24.01 4.75
C GLY A 127 -7.35 22.77 3.93
N LEU A 128 -6.32 22.03 3.49
CA LEU A 128 -6.48 20.75 2.77
C LEU A 128 -7.29 19.73 3.58
N ASN A 129 -7.19 19.78 4.91
CA ASN A 129 -7.96 18.94 5.83
C ASN A 129 -9.48 19.01 5.60
N LYS A 130 -10.04 20.22 5.48
CA LYS A 130 -11.46 20.47 5.23
C LYS A 130 -11.87 20.05 3.81
N LEU A 131 -11.01 20.30 2.82
CA LEU A 131 -11.23 19.90 1.43
C LEU A 131 -11.38 18.37 1.30
N PHE A 132 -10.42 17.63 1.84
CA PHE A 132 -10.42 16.16 1.78
C PHE A 132 -11.56 15.55 2.61
N LEU A 133 -11.92 16.17 3.74
CA LEU A 133 -13.08 15.76 4.53
C LEU A 133 -14.39 15.93 3.74
N ALA A 134 -14.62 17.10 3.14
CA ALA A 134 -15.80 17.36 2.32
C ALA A 134 -15.86 16.43 1.10
N TRP A 135 -14.73 16.19 0.44
CA TRP A 135 -14.63 15.28 -0.70
C TRP A 135 -14.94 13.82 -0.33
N THR A 136 -14.39 13.34 0.79
CA THR A 136 -14.65 11.99 1.27
C THR A 136 -16.12 11.79 1.63
N LEU A 137 -16.76 12.77 2.28
CA LEU A 137 -18.19 12.73 2.58
C LEU A 137 -19.05 12.77 1.31
N ALA A 138 -18.74 13.66 0.37
CA ALA A 138 -19.49 13.81 -0.87
C ALA A 138 -19.41 12.56 -1.78
N THR A 139 -18.38 11.74 -1.62
CA THR A 139 -18.17 10.52 -2.42
C THR A 139 -18.73 9.26 -1.76
N ILE A 140 -19.30 9.34 -0.54
CA ILE A 140 -19.97 8.20 0.11
C ILE A 140 -21.06 7.57 -0.76
N PRO A 141 -22.01 8.32 -1.38
CA PRO A 141 -23.04 7.70 -2.21
C PRO A 141 -22.47 6.93 -3.40
N LEU A 142 -21.39 7.45 -4.02
CA LEU A 142 -20.71 6.78 -5.13
C LEU A 142 -20.13 5.42 -4.68
N VAL A 143 -19.54 5.39 -3.48
CA VAL A 143 -18.92 4.19 -2.91
C VAL A 143 -19.95 3.16 -2.48
N LEU A 144 -21.06 3.60 -1.90
CA LEU A 144 -22.18 2.72 -1.55
C LEU A 144 -22.79 2.07 -2.78
N LEU A 145 -22.78 2.73 -3.94
CA LEU A 145 -23.30 2.18 -5.19
C LEU A 145 -22.25 1.35 -5.94
N GLY A 146 -21.01 1.82 -6.02
CA GLY A 146 -19.94 1.22 -6.80
C GLY A 146 -19.46 -0.14 -6.27
N ARG A 147 -19.02 -1.02 -7.19
CA ARG A 147 -18.57 -2.38 -6.85
C ARG A 147 -17.12 -2.66 -7.27
N GLY A 148 -16.44 -1.70 -7.86
CA GLY A 148 -15.08 -1.83 -8.37
C GLY A 148 -14.01 -2.02 -7.32
N LYS A 149 -13.01 -2.87 -7.62
CA LYS A 149 -11.78 -2.98 -6.82
C LYS A 149 -10.98 -1.68 -6.83
N PHE A 150 -10.99 -0.96 -7.96
CA PHE A 150 -10.24 0.28 -8.11
C PHE A 150 -10.88 1.41 -7.31
N LEU A 151 -12.21 1.55 -7.38
CA LEU A 151 -12.95 2.47 -6.52
C LEU A 151 -12.70 2.19 -5.03
N ALA A 152 -12.78 0.93 -4.61
CA ALA A 152 -12.53 0.55 -3.23
C ALA A 152 -11.12 0.93 -2.77
N THR A 153 -10.13 0.72 -3.65
CA THR A 153 -8.72 1.09 -3.40
C THR A 153 -8.55 2.60 -3.30
N LEU A 154 -9.03 3.35 -4.29
CA LEU A 154 -8.95 4.81 -4.29
C LEU A 154 -9.62 5.42 -3.08
N TRP A 155 -10.79 4.90 -2.69
CA TRP A 155 -11.51 5.42 -1.55
C TRP A 155 -10.81 5.11 -0.22
N MET A 156 -10.17 3.94 -0.09
CA MET A 156 -9.32 3.65 1.07
C MET A 156 -8.13 4.59 1.17
N ILE A 157 -7.48 4.91 0.04
CA ILE A 157 -6.42 5.90 0.00
C ILE A 157 -6.97 7.28 0.37
N GLY A 158 -8.13 7.66 -0.18
CA GLY A 158 -8.79 8.94 0.11
C GLY A 158 -9.16 9.11 1.59
N ILE A 159 -9.72 8.08 2.21
CA ILE A 159 -9.98 8.05 3.67
C ILE A 159 -8.68 8.13 4.45
N GLY A 160 -7.66 7.37 4.07
CA GLY A 160 -6.36 7.38 4.75
C GLY A 160 -5.71 8.76 4.74
N ILE A 161 -5.72 9.43 3.58
CA ILE A 161 -5.23 10.81 3.44
C ILE A 161 -6.08 11.78 4.26
N THR A 162 -7.42 11.64 4.19
CA THR A 162 -8.33 12.49 4.98
C THR A 162 -8.08 12.35 6.47
N TYR A 163 -7.92 11.12 6.96
CA TYR A 163 -7.60 10.83 8.35
C TYR A 163 -6.27 11.45 8.76
N PHE A 164 -5.22 11.25 7.96
CA PHE A 164 -3.90 11.80 8.22
C PHE A 164 -3.92 13.34 8.27
N LEU A 165 -4.56 14.01 7.32
CA LEU A 165 -4.65 15.47 7.30
C LEU A 165 -5.51 16.06 8.43
N ASN A 166 -6.39 15.27 9.05
CA ASN A 166 -7.27 15.73 10.13
C ASN A 166 -6.82 15.23 11.52
N ILE A 167 -5.62 14.63 11.62
CA ILE A 167 -5.10 14.11 12.88
C ILE A 167 -4.87 15.21 13.93
N GLU A 168 -4.35 16.38 13.51
CA GLU A 168 -4.12 17.53 14.38
C GLU A 168 -5.46 18.12 14.86
N VAL A 169 -6.43 18.25 13.94
CA VAL A 169 -7.78 18.72 14.30
C VAL A 169 -8.45 17.76 15.29
N LEU A 170 -8.26 16.45 15.10
CA LEU A 170 -8.75 15.45 16.04
C LEU A 170 -8.06 15.58 17.41
N TYR A 171 -6.75 15.83 17.43
CA TYR A 171 -6.00 16.10 18.65
C TYR A 171 -6.53 17.35 19.38
N ASP A 172 -6.71 18.47 18.69
CA ASP A 172 -7.25 19.71 19.28
C ASP A 172 -8.63 19.51 19.92
N VAL A 173 -9.47 18.68 19.30
CA VAL A 173 -10.79 18.31 19.84
C VAL A 173 -10.64 17.45 21.08
N LEU A 174 -9.76 16.44 21.05
CA LEU A 174 -9.48 15.58 22.19
C LEU A 174 -8.90 16.37 23.38
N GLU A 175 -8.03 17.33 23.10
CA GLU A 175 -7.45 18.22 24.10
C GLU A 175 -8.50 19.08 24.79
N LYS A 176 -9.43 19.66 24.02
CA LYS A 176 -10.56 20.42 24.58
C LYS A 176 -11.49 19.57 25.44
N ILE A 177 -11.72 18.32 25.05
CA ILE A 177 -12.60 17.39 25.79
C ILE A 177 -11.91 16.91 27.08
N THR A 178 -10.64 16.54 26.97
CA THR A 178 -9.92 15.88 28.07
C THR A 178 -9.27 16.88 29.02
N GLN A 179 -9.12 18.14 28.60
CA GLN A 179 -8.47 19.23 29.34
C GLN A 179 -7.06 18.86 29.83
N SER A 180 -6.39 17.93 29.15
CA SER A 180 -5.10 17.39 29.54
C SER A 180 -4.33 16.93 28.31
N GLU A 181 -3.14 17.47 28.11
CA GLU A 181 -2.22 17.06 27.03
C GLU A 181 -1.85 15.58 27.15
N PHE A 182 -1.69 15.06 28.37
CA PHE A 182 -1.25 13.68 28.61
C PHE A 182 -2.22 12.65 28.02
N TYR A 183 -3.51 12.74 28.39
CA TYR A 183 -4.52 11.81 27.91
C TYR A 183 -4.86 12.02 26.43
N SER A 184 -4.75 13.26 25.93
CA SER A 184 -4.98 13.58 24.52
C SER A 184 -3.90 12.96 23.63
N ASN A 185 -2.64 13.01 24.06
CA ASN A 185 -1.53 12.34 23.37
C ASN A 185 -1.70 10.81 23.35
N ILE A 186 -2.10 10.20 24.47
CA ILE A 186 -2.35 8.75 24.53
C ILE A 186 -3.47 8.35 23.57
N THR A 187 -4.60 9.07 23.61
CA THR A 187 -5.78 8.76 22.80
C THR A 187 -5.51 8.96 21.31
N ALA A 188 -4.94 10.10 20.91
CA ALA A 188 -4.58 10.38 19.52
C ALA A 188 -3.55 9.38 18.98
N GLY A 189 -2.48 9.09 19.73
CA GLY A 189 -1.46 8.11 19.36
C GLY A 189 -2.03 6.70 19.22
N SER A 190 -2.90 6.29 20.15
CA SER A 190 -3.57 4.99 20.10
C SER A 190 -4.50 4.88 18.90
N LEU A 191 -5.28 5.92 18.59
CA LEU A 191 -6.15 5.93 17.42
C LEU A 191 -5.38 5.73 16.11
N CYS A 192 -4.18 6.32 15.99
CA CYS A 192 -3.35 6.14 14.81
C CYS A 192 -2.95 4.69 14.57
N VAL A 193 -2.53 3.99 15.63
CA VAL A 193 -2.10 2.59 15.52
C VAL A 193 -3.28 1.62 15.42
N LEU A 194 -4.40 1.93 16.07
CA LEU A 194 -5.59 1.07 16.07
C LEU A 194 -6.44 1.20 14.80
N THR A 195 -6.34 2.32 14.07
CA THR A 195 -7.18 2.56 12.88
C THR A 195 -7.06 1.44 11.82
N PRO A 196 -5.85 0.98 11.42
CA PRO A 196 -5.72 -0.16 10.51
C PRO A 196 -6.34 -1.46 11.08
N VAL A 197 -6.23 -1.69 12.39
CA VAL A 197 -6.83 -2.87 13.05
C VAL A 197 -8.35 -2.81 12.96
N LEU A 198 -8.95 -1.63 13.21
CA LEU A 198 -10.38 -1.41 13.05
C LEU A 198 -10.84 -1.68 11.62
N PHE A 199 -10.10 -1.23 10.61
CA PHE A 199 -10.44 -1.52 9.21
C PHE A 199 -10.30 -3.01 8.85
N ILE A 200 -9.38 -3.77 9.46
CA ILE A 200 -9.36 -5.23 9.34
C ILE A 200 -10.65 -5.84 9.89
N LEU A 201 -11.11 -5.41 11.07
CA LEU A 201 -12.34 -5.93 11.65
C LEU A 201 -13.57 -5.57 10.79
N VAL A 202 -13.67 -4.32 10.34
CA VAL A 202 -14.73 -3.86 9.42
C VAL A 202 -14.72 -4.67 8.12
N SER A 203 -13.53 -4.97 7.59
CA SER A 203 -13.37 -5.75 6.36
C SER A 203 -13.98 -7.15 6.47
N ARG A 204 -14.07 -7.72 7.68
CA ARG A 204 -14.56 -9.09 7.94
C ARG A 204 -15.96 -9.14 8.53
N ILE A 205 -16.69 -8.02 8.56
CA ILE A 205 -18.11 -8.03 8.89
C ILE A 205 -18.86 -8.92 7.89
N PRO A 206 -19.69 -9.88 8.33
CA PRO A 206 -20.35 -10.86 7.44
C PRO A 206 -21.13 -10.22 6.28
N TRP A 207 -21.82 -9.11 6.55
CA TRP A 207 -22.55 -8.36 5.54
C TRP A 207 -21.62 -7.80 4.45
N LEU A 208 -20.50 -7.19 4.84
CA LEU A 208 -19.56 -6.57 3.89
C LEU A 208 -18.82 -7.63 3.07
N TYR A 209 -18.35 -8.69 3.75
CA TYR A 209 -17.66 -9.80 3.11
C TYR A 209 -18.54 -10.51 2.06
N LYS A 210 -19.83 -10.75 2.37
CA LYS A 210 -20.77 -11.43 1.47
C LYS A 210 -21.28 -10.53 0.33
N ASN A 211 -21.63 -9.27 0.64
CA ASN A 211 -22.31 -8.40 -0.34
C ASN A 211 -21.36 -7.52 -1.14
N ARG A 212 -20.15 -7.24 -0.63
CA ARG A 212 -19.14 -6.36 -1.26
C ARG A 212 -17.73 -6.95 -1.08
N PRO A 213 -17.45 -8.14 -1.64
CA PRO A 213 -16.18 -8.83 -1.43
C PRO A 213 -14.95 -8.01 -1.86
N LEU A 214 -15.07 -7.21 -2.93
CA LEU A 214 -13.98 -6.35 -3.41
C LEU A 214 -13.62 -5.21 -2.46
N PHE A 215 -14.61 -4.65 -1.74
CA PHE A 215 -14.37 -3.64 -0.71
C PHE A 215 -13.78 -4.27 0.56
N SER A 216 -14.32 -5.43 0.96
CA SER A 216 -13.76 -6.22 2.05
C SER A 216 -12.28 -6.56 1.80
N GLU A 217 -11.94 -7.03 0.60
CA GLU A 217 -10.56 -7.32 0.22
C GLU A 217 -9.71 -6.06 0.26
N ALA A 218 -10.16 -4.95 -0.34
CA ALA A 218 -9.42 -3.69 -0.35
C ALA A 218 -9.16 -3.16 1.07
N PHE A 219 -10.15 -3.18 1.96
CA PHE A 219 -10.00 -2.74 3.35
C PHE A 219 -8.95 -3.60 4.06
N SER A 220 -9.01 -4.92 3.89
CA SER A 220 -8.05 -5.85 4.49
C SER A 220 -6.63 -5.61 3.95
N THR A 221 -6.45 -5.55 2.63
CA THR A 221 -5.14 -5.36 1.99
C THR A 221 -4.50 -4.03 2.38
N TRP A 222 -5.24 -2.92 2.28
CA TRP A 222 -4.71 -1.60 2.63
C TRP A 222 -4.44 -1.45 4.12
N SER A 223 -5.21 -2.11 4.98
CA SER A 223 -4.93 -2.13 6.43
C SER A 223 -3.65 -2.88 6.75
N TRP A 224 -3.43 -4.06 6.16
CA TRP A 224 -2.17 -4.79 6.32
C TRP A 224 -0.97 -4.01 5.77
N PHE A 225 -1.15 -3.38 4.61
CA PHE A 225 -0.14 -2.48 4.05
C PHE A 225 0.16 -1.33 5.01
N ALA A 226 -0.85 -0.68 5.58
CA ALA A 226 -0.67 0.39 6.55
C ALA A 226 0.07 -0.08 7.82
N ILE A 227 -0.28 -1.25 8.37
CA ILE A 227 0.41 -1.84 9.54
C ILE A 227 1.89 -2.11 9.23
N ILE A 228 2.18 -2.71 8.08
CA ILE A 228 3.55 -2.98 7.64
C ILE A 228 4.31 -1.68 7.44
N LEU A 229 3.70 -0.70 6.77
CA LEU A 229 4.32 0.58 6.49
C LEU A 229 4.59 1.37 7.78
N MET A 230 3.64 1.43 8.71
CA MET A 230 3.80 2.05 10.03
C MET A 230 4.89 1.35 10.85
N GLY A 231 4.92 0.01 10.84
CA GLY A 231 5.94 -0.78 11.53
C GLY A 231 7.34 -0.62 10.92
N TRP A 232 7.44 -0.32 9.62
CA TRP A 232 8.71 0.03 8.98
C TRP A 232 9.14 1.45 9.34
N PHE A 233 8.22 2.43 9.30
CA PHE A 233 8.52 3.82 9.67
C PHE A 233 8.92 3.99 11.14
N SER A 234 8.35 3.19 12.05
CA SER A 234 8.74 3.23 13.48
C SER A 234 10.22 2.86 13.71
N GLN A 235 10.84 2.13 12.77
CA GLN A 235 12.27 1.83 12.80
C GLN A 235 13.14 3.04 12.48
N PHE A 236 12.57 4.18 12.09
CA PHE A 236 13.30 5.43 11.81
C PHE A 236 13.09 6.50 12.86
N PHE A 237 12.28 6.24 13.91
CA PHE A 237 12.07 7.18 15.02
C PHE A 237 13.36 7.58 15.72
N TRP A 238 14.42 6.85 15.45
CA TRP A 238 15.72 7.18 15.92
C TRP A 238 16.38 8.43 15.40
N TYR A 239 16.08 8.78 14.16
CA TYR A 239 16.54 10.03 13.58
C TYR A 239 15.90 11.24 14.22
N ASP A 240 14.78 11.02 14.92
CA ASP A 240 13.99 12.06 15.50
C ASP A 240 14.28 12.17 16.99
N ASN A 241 14.72 13.35 17.43
CA ASN A 241 14.85 13.68 18.85
C ASN A 241 13.49 14.11 19.43
N ALA A 242 12.43 13.37 19.09
CA ALA A 242 11.11 13.65 19.61
C ALA A 242 11.08 13.27 21.10
N ASN A 243 11.15 14.29 21.96
CA ASN A 243 10.97 14.20 23.41
C ASN A 243 9.51 13.85 23.77
N LEU A 244 9.04 12.69 23.32
CA LEU A 244 7.76 12.14 23.75
C LEU A 244 7.91 11.65 25.19
N ASN A 245 6.96 12.03 26.05
CA ASN A 245 6.93 11.61 27.45
C ASN A 245 6.88 10.07 27.54
N GLY A 246 7.88 9.45 28.16
CA GLY A 246 8.01 7.99 28.23
C GLY A 246 6.78 7.28 28.83
N SER A 247 6.04 7.94 29.73
CA SER A 247 4.78 7.41 30.24
C SER A 247 3.70 7.28 29.15
N VAL A 248 3.59 8.25 28.24
CA VAL A 248 2.62 8.22 27.12
C VAL A 248 2.92 7.03 26.20
N ILE A 249 4.19 6.81 25.88
CA ILE A 249 4.66 5.69 25.06
C ILE A 249 4.30 4.35 25.70
N ASN A 250 4.45 4.22 27.02
CA ASN A 250 4.09 2.98 27.73
C ASN A 250 2.59 2.66 27.61
N TYR A 251 1.71 3.66 27.73
CA TYR A 251 0.27 3.43 27.55
C TYR A 251 -0.10 3.10 26.11
N ILE A 252 0.49 3.79 25.13
CA ILE A 252 0.25 3.49 23.71
C ILE A 252 0.74 2.06 23.39
N THR A 253 1.94 1.69 23.81
CA THR A 253 2.49 0.34 23.59
C THR A 253 1.66 -0.75 24.28
N LEU A 254 1.13 -0.50 25.48
CA LEU A 254 0.19 -1.40 26.16
C LEU A 254 -1.11 -1.60 25.37
N ILE A 255 -1.71 -0.52 24.87
CA ILE A 255 -2.93 -0.59 24.05
C ILE A 255 -2.66 -1.35 22.75
N CYS A 256 -1.52 -1.08 22.09
CA CYS A 256 -1.09 -1.80 20.90
C CYS A 256 -0.87 -3.29 21.18
N PHE A 257 -0.26 -3.63 22.33
CA PHE A 257 -0.07 -5.01 22.75
C PHE A 257 -1.40 -5.74 22.88
N LEU A 258 -2.37 -5.15 23.58
CA LEU A 258 -3.71 -5.73 23.73
C LEU A 258 -4.39 -5.94 22.37
N ALA A 259 -4.33 -4.95 21.48
CA ALA A 259 -4.93 -5.05 20.16
C ALA A 259 -4.27 -6.13 19.28
N VAL A 260 -2.95 -6.25 19.33
CA VAL A 260 -2.21 -7.29 18.59
C VAL A 260 -2.52 -8.68 19.15
N VAL A 261 -2.59 -8.85 20.47
CA VAL A 261 -2.98 -10.13 21.09
C VAL A 261 -4.37 -10.54 20.60
N VAL A 262 -5.34 -9.63 20.66
CA VAL A 262 -6.70 -9.89 20.16
C VAL A 262 -6.67 -10.27 18.69
N LEU A 263 -5.94 -9.52 17.85
CA LEU A 263 -5.88 -9.77 16.42
C LEU A 263 -5.20 -11.12 16.09
N VAL A 264 -4.11 -11.48 16.77
CA VAL A 264 -3.40 -12.76 16.63
C VAL A 264 -4.30 -13.95 16.94
N LEU A 265 -5.12 -13.84 17.98
CA LEU A 265 -6.11 -14.84 18.36
C LEU A 265 -7.26 -14.92 17.34
N LEU A 266 -7.66 -13.79 16.77
CA LEU A 266 -8.76 -13.71 15.80
C LEU A 266 -8.36 -14.08 14.37
N ILE A 267 -7.08 -14.04 13.97
CA ILE A 267 -6.62 -14.31 12.60
C ILE A 267 -7.23 -15.59 11.99
N PRO A 268 -7.18 -16.78 12.65
CA PRO A 268 -7.74 -17.99 12.06
C PRO A 268 -9.25 -17.90 11.83
N LYS A 269 -9.98 -17.17 12.68
CA LYS A 269 -11.43 -16.96 12.52
C LYS A 269 -11.71 -15.93 11.42
N LEU A 270 -10.95 -14.85 11.36
CA LEU A 270 -11.12 -13.77 10.39
C LEU A 270 -10.73 -14.22 8.97
N TYR A 271 -9.77 -15.13 8.85
CA TYR A 271 -9.25 -15.65 7.58
C TYR A 271 -9.43 -17.17 7.50
N ALA A 272 -10.61 -17.68 7.86
CA ALA A 272 -10.90 -19.13 7.94
C ALA A 272 -10.58 -19.92 6.67
N ASN A 273 -10.64 -19.28 5.50
CA ASN A 273 -10.35 -19.91 4.20
C ASN A 273 -8.85 -19.91 3.83
N GLY A 274 -7.98 -19.30 4.64
CA GLY A 274 -6.55 -19.19 4.39
C GLY A 274 -5.77 -20.42 4.87
N PRO A 275 -4.66 -20.78 4.21
CA PRO A 275 -3.80 -21.87 4.67
C PRO A 275 -3.11 -21.53 6.00
N GLU A 276 -2.76 -22.54 6.79
CA GLU A 276 -2.09 -22.35 8.09
C GLU A 276 -0.78 -21.55 7.97
N GLU A 277 -0.01 -21.75 6.89
CA GLU A 277 1.23 -21.00 6.63
C GLU A 277 0.98 -19.49 6.49
N MET A 278 -0.16 -19.10 5.91
CA MET A 278 -0.54 -17.69 5.78
C MET A 278 -0.91 -17.10 7.14
N HIS A 279 -1.64 -17.85 7.98
CA HIS A 279 -1.97 -17.39 9.34
C HIS A 279 -0.73 -17.22 10.19
N LEU A 280 0.21 -18.17 10.09
CA LEU A 280 1.50 -18.12 10.77
C LEU A 280 2.29 -16.88 10.32
N ALA A 281 2.38 -16.63 9.01
CA ALA A 281 3.03 -15.44 8.46
C ALA A 281 2.41 -14.14 8.98
N MET A 282 1.08 -14.02 8.94
CA MET A 282 0.36 -12.85 9.45
C MET A 282 0.61 -12.59 10.94
N ARG A 283 0.59 -13.65 11.76
CA ARG A 283 0.84 -13.55 13.21
C ARG A 283 2.26 -13.10 13.50
N ILE A 284 3.26 -13.70 12.84
CA ILE A 284 4.65 -13.33 13.02
C ILE A 284 4.87 -11.88 12.61
N VAL A 285 4.34 -11.45 11.46
CA VAL A 285 4.45 -10.06 11.02
C VAL A 285 3.86 -9.09 12.04
N LEU A 286 2.68 -9.35 12.60
CA LEU A 286 2.09 -8.50 13.65
C LEU A 286 2.94 -8.43 14.91
N ILE A 287 3.41 -9.59 15.39
CA ILE A 287 4.25 -9.67 16.59
C ILE A 287 5.56 -8.93 16.35
N THR A 288 6.18 -9.10 15.18
CA THR A 288 7.41 -8.39 14.80
C THR A 288 7.18 -6.89 14.73
N VAL A 289 6.07 -6.43 14.12
CA VAL A 289 5.71 -5.00 14.10
C VAL A 289 5.59 -4.46 15.52
N LEU A 290 4.89 -5.16 16.41
CA LEU A 290 4.72 -4.74 17.80
C LEU A 290 6.06 -4.68 18.54
N VAL A 291 6.82 -5.77 18.53
CA VAL A 291 8.07 -5.91 19.29
C VAL A 291 9.10 -4.91 18.80
N LEU A 292 9.35 -4.84 17.49
CA LEU A 292 10.36 -3.92 16.96
C LEU A 292 9.93 -2.45 17.06
N SER A 293 8.64 -2.14 17.02
CA SER A 293 8.17 -0.77 17.28
C SER A 293 8.27 -0.38 18.76
N ALA A 294 7.96 -1.31 19.68
CA ALA A 294 8.11 -1.06 21.12
C ALA A 294 9.58 -0.92 21.54
N VAL A 295 10.46 -1.76 20.97
CA VAL A 295 11.92 -1.65 21.16
C VAL A 295 12.40 -0.32 20.62
N GLY A 296 12.01 0.07 19.41
CA GLY A 296 12.35 1.38 18.83
C GLY A 296 11.87 2.54 19.71
N ALA A 297 10.63 2.51 20.20
CA ALA A 297 10.09 3.57 21.03
C ALA A 297 10.77 3.71 22.40
N TYR A 298 11.22 2.61 23.02
CA TYR A 298 11.79 2.61 24.37
C TYR A 298 13.32 2.77 24.38
N PHE A 299 14.03 2.01 23.54
CA PHE A 299 15.50 2.03 23.54
C PHE A 299 16.06 3.24 22.82
N TRP A 300 15.35 3.78 21.82
CA TRP A 300 15.95 4.81 21.01
C TRP A 300 15.99 6.19 21.66
N GLN A 301 15.09 6.48 22.59
CA GLN A 301 15.11 7.78 23.27
C GLN A 301 16.33 7.99 24.17
N ASN A 302 16.98 6.92 24.65
CA ASN A 302 17.99 7.02 25.71
C ASN A 302 19.44 6.80 25.26
N ASP A 303 19.71 6.09 24.17
CA ASP A 303 21.08 5.95 23.64
C ASP A 303 21.07 5.53 22.15
N SER A 304 21.40 6.49 21.28
CA SER A 304 21.36 6.35 19.82
C SER A 304 22.54 5.55 19.28
N SER A 305 22.53 4.23 19.46
CA SER A 305 23.42 3.36 18.70
C SER A 305 22.89 3.21 17.26
N HIS A 306 23.36 4.07 16.36
CA HIS A 306 23.02 4.07 14.92
C HIS A 306 22.96 2.67 14.30
N LEU A 307 23.88 1.79 14.71
CA LEU A 307 24.00 0.42 14.24
C LEU A 307 22.83 -0.49 14.68
N ILE A 308 22.25 -0.32 15.87
CA ILE A 308 21.16 -1.19 16.35
C ILE A 308 19.87 -0.95 15.56
N GLY A 309 19.60 0.28 15.13
CA GLY A 309 18.38 0.65 14.39
C GLY A 309 18.48 0.34 12.92
N ALA A 310 19.68 0.53 12.38
CA ALA A 310 20.06 -0.04 11.10
C ALA A 310 19.79 -1.55 11.06
N LEU A 311 20.28 -2.29 12.06
CA LEU A 311 20.07 -3.74 12.16
C LEU A 311 18.61 -4.13 12.43
N SER A 312 17.88 -3.40 13.28
CA SER A 312 16.47 -3.70 13.57
C SER A 312 15.60 -3.54 12.32
N ASN A 313 15.86 -2.52 11.50
CA ASN A 313 15.19 -2.32 10.22
C ASN A 313 15.51 -3.49 9.25
N LEU A 314 16.75 -3.96 9.21
CA LEU A 314 17.14 -5.10 8.38
C LEU A 314 16.46 -6.39 8.83
N VAL A 315 16.41 -6.66 10.15
CA VAL A 315 15.66 -7.79 10.72
C VAL A 315 14.18 -7.71 10.36
N TYR A 316 13.57 -6.52 10.47
CA TYR A 316 12.19 -6.27 10.08
C TYR A 316 11.94 -6.65 8.61
N LEU A 317 12.78 -6.19 7.69
CA LEU A 317 12.67 -6.52 6.27
C LEU A 317 12.90 -8.00 5.99
N CYS A 318 13.82 -8.67 6.69
CA CYS A 318 14.02 -10.11 6.58
C CYS A 318 12.78 -10.91 7.00
N VAL A 319 12.08 -10.50 8.06
CA VAL A 319 10.81 -11.13 8.47
C VAL A 319 9.74 -10.94 7.40
N LEU A 320 9.63 -9.75 6.80
CA LEU A 320 8.72 -9.53 5.66
C LEU A 320 9.08 -10.41 4.45
N GLY A 321 10.37 -10.59 4.16
CA GLY A 321 10.87 -11.46 3.10
C GLY A 321 10.50 -12.92 3.36
N TRP A 322 10.67 -13.39 4.59
CA TRP A 322 10.24 -14.73 5.01
C TRP A 322 8.70 -14.89 4.91
N ALA A 323 7.93 -13.89 5.32
CA ALA A 323 6.47 -13.90 5.20
C ALA A 323 6.03 -13.94 3.72
N ALA A 324 6.74 -13.23 2.83
CA ALA A 324 6.49 -13.27 1.40
C ALA A 324 6.70 -14.67 0.80
N LEU A 325 7.73 -15.39 1.26
CA LEU A 325 7.98 -16.78 0.87
C LEU A 325 6.85 -17.71 1.33
N LYS A 326 6.37 -17.55 2.58
CA LYS A 326 5.26 -18.35 3.12
C LYS A 326 3.94 -18.10 2.40
N ILE A 327 3.69 -16.86 1.98
CA ILE A 327 2.50 -16.49 1.21
C ILE A 327 2.68 -16.82 -0.30
N LYS A 328 3.86 -17.31 -0.71
CA LYS A 328 4.23 -17.67 -2.10
C LYS A 328 4.05 -16.50 -3.08
N SER A 329 4.24 -15.27 -2.59
CA SER A 329 4.09 -14.05 -3.41
C SER A 329 5.43 -13.58 -3.95
N ILE A 330 5.72 -13.94 -5.21
CA ILE A 330 6.98 -13.58 -5.90
C ILE A 330 7.15 -12.06 -5.99
N GLY A 331 6.08 -11.33 -6.31
CA GLY A 331 6.13 -9.88 -6.42
C GLY A 331 6.49 -9.21 -5.10
N PHE A 332 5.83 -9.62 -4.00
CA PHE A 332 6.11 -9.08 -2.68
C PHE A 332 7.53 -9.44 -2.21
N PHE A 333 7.97 -10.68 -2.45
CA PHE A 333 9.34 -11.09 -2.15
C PHE A 333 10.36 -10.21 -2.88
N ASN A 334 10.22 -10.03 -4.20
CA ASN A 334 11.12 -9.20 -4.99
C ASN A 334 11.16 -7.74 -4.51
N THR A 335 10.01 -7.16 -4.15
CA THR A 335 9.95 -5.79 -3.60
C THR A 335 10.70 -5.70 -2.27
N VAL A 336 10.48 -6.66 -1.35
CA VAL A 336 11.18 -6.67 -0.06
C VAL A 336 12.68 -6.90 -0.25
N THR A 337 13.09 -7.81 -1.14
CA THR A 337 14.51 -8.03 -1.45
C THR A 337 15.16 -6.75 -2.01
N ALA A 338 14.49 -6.03 -2.91
CA ALA A 338 14.98 -4.75 -3.40
C ALA A 338 15.13 -3.72 -2.27
N LEU A 339 14.17 -3.66 -1.34
CA LEU A 339 14.26 -2.81 -0.15
C LEU A 339 15.40 -3.21 0.78
N ILE A 340 15.67 -4.51 0.97
CA ILE A 340 16.82 -5.01 1.74
C ILE A 340 18.13 -4.54 1.09
N CYS A 341 18.27 -4.70 -0.23
CA CYS A 341 19.46 -4.24 -0.95
C CYS A 341 19.67 -2.72 -0.80
N LEU A 342 18.60 -1.93 -0.99
CA LEU A 342 18.65 -0.48 -0.81
C LEU A 342 19.01 -0.12 0.64
N ARG A 343 18.44 -0.84 1.62
CA ARG A 343 18.69 -0.60 3.04
C ARG A 343 20.13 -0.93 3.42
N ILE A 344 20.72 -2.00 2.91
CA ILE A 344 22.14 -2.32 3.16
C ILE A 344 23.04 -1.17 2.70
N ILE A 345 22.77 -0.60 1.52
CA ILE A 345 23.50 0.57 1.02
C ILE A 345 23.27 1.78 1.96
N ALA A 346 22.04 2.03 2.40
CA ALA A 346 21.73 3.12 3.33
C ALA A 346 22.46 2.96 4.67
N ILE A 347 22.41 1.78 5.30
CA ILE A 347 23.14 1.47 6.55
C ILE A 347 24.62 1.76 6.39
N TYR A 348 25.16 1.43 5.23
CA TYR A 348 26.54 1.68 4.91
C TYR A 348 26.85 3.21 4.88
N LEU A 349 25.93 4.06 4.37
CA LEU A 349 26.07 5.53 4.50
C LEU A 349 25.87 6.03 5.95
N GLU A 350 25.03 5.36 6.74
CA GLU A 350 24.66 5.76 8.10
C GLU A 350 25.76 5.45 9.14
N VAL A 351 26.48 4.34 8.95
CA VAL A 351 27.49 3.84 9.90
C VAL A 351 28.86 4.48 9.64
N PHE A 352 29.21 4.74 8.38
CA PHE A 352 30.50 5.31 8.02
C PHE A 352 30.38 6.84 7.98
N GLY A 353 30.73 7.49 9.10
CA GLY A 353 30.51 8.93 9.30
C GLY A 353 31.21 9.86 8.29
N THR A 354 32.28 9.43 7.61
CA THR A 354 32.94 10.22 6.56
C THR A 354 32.63 9.66 5.17
N MET A 355 32.47 10.53 4.16
CA MET A 355 32.26 10.11 2.76
C MET A 355 33.43 9.26 2.22
N PHE A 356 34.63 9.39 2.80
CA PHE A 356 35.81 8.64 2.42
C PHE A 356 35.78 7.21 2.95
N ASP A 357 35.50 7.02 4.25
CA ASP A 357 35.32 5.69 4.84
C ASP A 357 34.12 4.99 4.19
N THR A 358 33.10 5.78 3.83
CA THR A 358 31.96 5.31 3.06
C THR A 358 32.39 4.81 1.66
N GLY A 359 33.16 5.61 0.92
CA GLY A 359 33.66 5.20 -0.40
C GLY A 359 34.45 3.89 -0.35
N ILE A 360 35.32 3.73 0.65
CA ILE A 360 36.18 2.55 0.77
C ILE A 360 35.38 1.27 1.03
N GLY A 361 34.50 1.23 2.02
CA GLY A 361 33.78 -0.01 2.28
C GLY A 361 32.57 -0.26 1.37
N LEU A 362 32.05 0.73 0.60
CA LEU A 362 31.16 0.43 -0.53
C LEU A 362 31.93 -0.38 -1.59
N ILE A 363 33.18 -0.01 -1.87
CA ILE A 363 34.05 -0.74 -2.80
C ILE A 363 34.34 -2.14 -2.23
N ILE A 364 34.76 -2.25 -0.97
CA ILE A 364 35.07 -3.54 -0.35
C ILE A 364 33.82 -4.43 -0.25
N GLY A 365 32.69 -3.88 0.20
CA GLY A 365 31.43 -4.60 0.33
C GLY A 365 30.85 -5.02 -1.03
N GLY A 366 30.98 -4.18 -2.06
CA GLY A 366 30.61 -4.53 -3.43
C GLY A 366 31.45 -5.69 -3.99
N VAL A 367 32.77 -5.63 -3.80
CA VAL A 367 33.70 -6.70 -4.20
C VAL A 367 33.40 -8.00 -3.44
N LEU A 368 33.17 -7.95 -2.13
CA LEU A 368 32.79 -9.11 -1.31
C LEU A 368 31.47 -9.73 -1.79
N THR A 369 30.47 -8.90 -2.08
CA THR A 369 29.16 -9.36 -2.56
C THR A 369 29.28 -10.05 -3.92
N LEU A 370 30.06 -9.46 -4.84
CA LEU A 370 30.36 -10.07 -6.14
C LEU A 370 31.13 -11.39 -5.99
N PHE A 371 32.07 -11.47 -5.04
CA PHE A 371 32.80 -12.68 -4.74
C PHE A 371 31.89 -13.79 -4.20
N ILE A 372 30.98 -13.47 -3.26
CA ILE A 372 30.00 -14.41 -2.73
C ILE A 372 29.05 -14.89 -3.83
N ALA A 373 28.55 -13.99 -4.67
CA ALA A 373 27.69 -14.34 -5.80
C ALA A 373 28.42 -15.25 -6.81
N TRP A 374 29.66 -14.93 -7.14
CA TRP A 374 30.50 -15.76 -8.02
C TRP A 374 30.80 -17.14 -7.39
N TRP A 375 31.13 -17.19 -6.11
CA TRP A 375 31.35 -18.42 -5.37
C TRP A 375 30.11 -19.29 -5.36
N TRP A 376 28.94 -18.69 -5.07
CA TRP A 376 27.66 -19.38 -5.04
C TRP A 376 27.35 -19.97 -6.42
N PHE A 377 27.52 -19.19 -7.48
CA PHE A 377 27.32 -19.64 -8.86
C PHE A 377 28.21 -20.85 -9.17
N LYS A 378 29.52 -20.74 -8.89
CA LYS A 378 30.51 -21.81 -9.12
C LYS A 378 30.21 -23.09 -8.33
N LYS A 379 29.70 -22.97 -7.09
CA LYS A 379 29.35 -24.13 -6.26
C LYS A 379 27.98 -24.71 -6.61
N SER A 380 27.05 -23.89 -7.12
CA SER A 380 25.72 -24.32 -7.52
C SER A 380 25.76 -25.27 -8.72
N ASP A 381 26.66 -25.03 -9.68
CA ASP A 381 26.90 -25.96 -10.80
C ASP A 381 27.48 -27.30 -10.30
N ALA A 382 28.42 -27.27 -9.35
CA ALA A 382 29.02 -28.47 -8.77
C ALA A 382 28.06 -29.26 -7.84
N LEU A 383 27.07 -28.59 -7.24
CA LEU A 383 26.01 -29.21 -6.45
C LEU A 383 24.92 -29.79 -7.35
N ALA A 384 24.55 -29.09 -8.42
CA ALA A 384 23.61 -29.57 -9.42
C ALA A 384 24.12 -30.85 -10.09
N SER A 385 25.41 -30.90 -10.47
CA SER A 385 26.03 -32.10 -11.06
C SER A 385 26.12 -33.29 -10.10
N ARG A 386 26.22 -33.06 -8.78
CA ARG A 386 26.25 -34.13 -7.77
C ARG A 386 24.86 -34.66 -7.45
N LEU A 387 23.83 -33.83 -7.52
CA LEU A 387 22.44 -34.22 -7.29
C LEU A 387 21.87 -35.00 -8.49
N THR A 388 22.29 -34.70 -9.72
CA THR A 388 21.92 -35.49 -10.90
C THR A 388 22.57 -36.87 -10.88
N MET A 389 23.84 -37.00 -10.48
CA MET A 389 24.51 -38.32 -10.38
C MET A 389 23.97 -39.19 -9.23
N ALA A 390 23.36 -38.61 -8.20
CA ALA A 390 22.77 -39.35 -7.08
C ALA A 390 21.31 -39.79 -7.35
N GLY A 391 20.68 -39.30 -8.42
CA GLY A 391 19.34 -39.71 -8.84
C GLY A 391 19.31 -40.89 -9.83
N ASP A 392 20.46 -41.25 -10.40
CA ASP A 392 20.62 -42.35 -11.38
C ASP A 392 21.28 -43.61 -10.76
N ALA A 393 21.32 -43.73 -9.43
CA ALA A 393 21.89 -44.85 -8.69
C ALA A 393 20.82 -45.69 -7.97
#